data_AF-A0A8T3PTN4-F1
#
_entry.id   AF-A0A8T3PTN4-F1
#
_cell.length_a   1.000
_cell.length_b   1.000
_cell.length_c   1.000
_cell.angle_alpha   90.00
_cell.angle_beta   90.00
_cell.angle_gamma   90.00
#
_symmetry.space_group_name_H-M   'P 1'
#
loop_
_entity.id
_entity.type
_entity.pdbx_description
1 polymer ?
#
loop_
_entity_poly.entity_id
_entity_poly.type
_entity_poly.pdbx_seq_one_letter_code
_entity_poly.pdbx_strand_id
1 'polypeptide(L)' 'RKRAFEILIRPDVDAAFTQAVSAGAKQVSPVEDQFYGDRSGQLEDPFGHRWTLMAHIEDVSPEEMQRRIKAKYGA' A
#
# COMPACT_ATOMS: atom_id res chain seq x y z
N ARG A 1 -10.86 19.57 -9.88
CA ARG A 1 -9.57 19.33 -9.17
C ARG A 1 -9.02 17.99 -9.66
N LYS A 2 -7.80 17.94 -10.18
CA LYS A 2 -7.18 16.66 -10.59
C LYS A 2 -6.78 15.92 -9.32
N ARG A 3 -7.30 14.71 -9.10
CA ARG A 3 -6.77 13.79 -8.09
C ARG A 3 -5.51 13.18 -8.70
N ALA A 4 -4.34 13.62 -8.25
CA ALA A 4 -3.09 12.95 -8.61
C ALA A 4 -3.02 11.62 -7.86
N PHE A 5 -2.58 10.57 -8.56
CA PHE A 5 -2.30 9.27 -7.99
C PHE A 5 -0.79 9.06 -8.07
N GLU A 6 -0.14 9.01 -6.91
CA GLU A 6 1.31 8.93 -6.80
C GLU A 6 1.71 7.70 -5.99
N ILE A 7 2.80 7.05 -6.41
CA ILE A 7 3.35 5.85 -5.76
C ILE A 7 4.71 6.23 -5.18
N LEU A 8 4.89 5.98 -3.88
CA LEU A 8 6.15 6.16 -3.18
C LEU A 8 6.69 4.80 -2.73
N ILE A 9 7.90 4.45 -3.16
CA ILE A 9 8.59 3.23 -2.72
C ILE A 9 9.56 3.60 -1.59
N ARG A 10 9.40 2.96 -0.43
CA ARG A 10 10.19 3.20 0.78
C ARG A 10 10.54 1.88 1.47
N PRO A 11 11.73 1.75 2.07
CA PRO A 11 12.04 0.56 2.88
C PRO A 11 11.16 0.42 4.12
N ASP A 12 10.83 1.55 4.77
CA ASP A 12 10.00 1.61 5.96
C ASP A 12 8.69 2.34 5.64
N VAL A 13 7.74 1.57 5.14
CA VAL A 13 6.44 2.08 4.69
C VAL A 13 5.54 2.42 5.88
N ASP A 14 5.63 1.67 6.98
CA ASP A 14 4.85 1.88 8.20
C ASP A 14 5.20 3.22 8.85
N ALA A 15 6.50 3.51 9.04
CA ALA A 15 6.92 4.78 9.62
C ALA A 15 6.49 5.97 8.76
N ALA A 16 6.64 5.87 7.43
CA ALA A 16 6.22 6.91 6.51
C ALA A 16 4.69 7.12 6.53
N PHE A 17 3.93 6.03 6.62
CA PHE A 17 2.47 6.08 6.72
C PHE A 17 2.00 6.73 8.03
N THR A 18 2.56 6.30 9.17
CA THR A 18 2.27 6.89 10.48
C THR A 18 2.61 8.37 10.52
N GLN A 19 3.74 8.77 9.93
CA GLN A 19 4.14 10.18 9.84
C GLN A 19 3.13 10.98 9.02
N ALA A 20 2.74 10.48 7.85
CA ALA A 20 1.78 11.17 6.98
C ALA A 20 0.40 11.32 7.65
N VAL A 21 -0.10 10.27 8.30
CA VAL A 21 -1.36 10.33 9.06
C VAL A 21 -1.26 11.33 10.21
N SER A 22 -0.15 11.32 10.96
CA SER A 22 0.11 12.28 12.04
C SER A 22 0.21 13.72 11.54
N ALA A 23 0.63 13.93 10.29
CA ALA A 23 0.67 15.23 9.62
C ALA A 23 -0.69 15.68 9.04
N GLY A 24 -1.76 14.91 9.24
CA GLY A 24 -3.12 15.26 8.82
C GLY A 24 -3.60 14.55 7.54
N ALA A 25 -2.82 13.61 7.00
CA ALA A 25 -3.34 12.74 5.94
C ALA A 25 -4.40 11.78 6.49
N LYS A 26 -5.41 11.50 5.67
CA LYS A 26 -6.45 10.52 5.99
C LYS A 26 -6.04 9.15 5.49
N GLN A 27 -6.01 8.16 6.37
CA GLN A 27 -5.89 6.75 5.97
C GLN A 27 -7.09 6.35 5.10
N VAL A 28 -6.80 5.81 3.91
CA VAL A 28 -7.80 5.28 2.97
C VAL A 28 -7.82 3.76 3.01
N SER A 29 -6.65 3.13 3.02
CA SER A 29 -6.48 1.71 3.33
C SER A 29 -5.28 1.53 4.24
N PRO A 30 -5.36 0.61 5.23
CA PRO A 30 -4.21 0.32 6.08
C PRO A 30 -3.03 -0.19 5.27
N VAL A 31 -1.82 -0.06 5.84
CA VAL A 31 -0.63 -0.73 5.34
C VAL A 31 -0.74 -2.21 5.70
N GLU A 32 -0.72 -3.06 4.68
CA GLU A 32 -0.83 -4.51 4.84
C GLU A 32 0.10 -5.24 3.87
N ASP A 33 0.46 -6.48 4.23
CA ASP A 33 1.19 -7.37 3.34
C ASP A 33 0.25 -7.88 2.25
N GLN A 34 0.68 -7.66 1.01
CA GLN A 34 -0.09 -7.98 -0.17
C GLN A 34 0.33 -9.34 -0.72
N PHE A 35 -0.63 -10.03 -1.34
CA PHE A 35 -0.42 -11.38 -1.87
C PHE A 35 0.66 -11.45 -2.96
N TYR A 36 1.03 -10.30 -3.53
CA TYR A 36 2.04 -10.13 -4.56
C TYR A 36 3.44 -9.78 -4.04
N GLY A 37 3.67 -9.80 -2.72
CA GLY A 37 5.01 -9.68 -2.15
C GLY A 37 5.44 -8.26 -1.76
N ASP A 38 4.51 -7.30 -1.78
CA ASP A 38 4.74 -5.95 -1.30
C ASP A 38 3.95 -5.66 -0.03
N ARG A 39 4.46 -4.79 0.81
CA ARG A 39 3.72 -4.16 1.90
C ARG A 39 3.23 -2.81 1.43
N SER A 40 1.92 -2.58 1.38
CA SER A 40 1.39 -1.32 0.85
C SER A 40 0.12 -0.83 1.53
N GLY A 41 -0.07 0.49 1.51
CA GLY A 41 -1.25 1.18 2.03
C GLY A 41 -1.53 2.47 1.27
N GLN A 42 -2.75 3.01 1.43
CA GLN A 42 -3.16 4.27 0.79
C GLN A 42 -3.60 5.33 1.80
N LEU A 43 -3.25 6.56 1.49
CA LEU A 43 -3.69 7.75 2.22
C LEU A 43 -4.08 8.88 1.26
N GLU A 44 -4.91 9.79 1.74
CA GLU A 44 -5.27 11.04 1.05
C GLU A 44 -4.71 12.20 1.86
N ASP A 45 -3.90 13.06 1.23
CA ASP A 45 -3.32 14.22 1.91
C ASP A 45 -4.35 15.38 2.03
N PRO A 46 -4.08 16.40 2.88
CA PRO A 46 -4.98 17.55 3.02
C PRO A 46 -5.21 18.37 1.74
N PHE A 47 -4.34 18.23 0.74
CA PHE A 47 -4.44 18.92 -0.54
C PHE A 47 -5.32 18.16 -1.54
N GLY A 48 -5.72 16.92 -1.19
CA GLY A 48 -6.60 16.06 -1.97
C GLY A 48 -5.86 15.13 -2.95
N HIS A 49 -4.55 14.93 -2.78
CA HIS A 49 -3.83 13.90 -3.52
C HIS A 49 -3.95 12.55 -2.83
N ARG A 50 -3.96 11.49 -3.64
CA ARG A 50 -4.03 10.11 -3.16
C ARG A 50 -2.70 9.44 -3.38
N TRP A 51 -2.10 9.00 -2.29
CA TRP A 51 -0.78 8.39 -2.26
C TRP A 51 -0.91 6.91 -1.98
N THR A 52 -0.20 6.09 -2.75
CA THR A 52 0.07 4.69 -2.40
C THR A 52 1.52 4.61 -1.93
N LEU A 53 1.71 4.18 -0.69
CA LEU A 53 3.03 3.87 -0.17
C LEU A 53 3.24 2.37 -0.27
N MET A 54 4.38 1.94 -0.81
CA MET A 54 4.75 0.53 -0.86
C MET A 54 6.21 0.28 -0.46
N ALA A 55 6.46 -0.89 0.10
CA ALA A 55 7.78 -1.49 0.27
C ALA A 55 7.76 -2.87 -0.37
N HIS A 56 8.79 -3.18 -1.16
CA HIS A 56 8.97 -4.54 -1.66
C HIS A 56 9.49 -5.44 -0.55
N ILE A 57 8.82 -6.59 -0.33
CA ILE A 57 9.25 -7.60 0.65
C ILE A 57 9.94 -8.77 -0.06
N GLU A 58 9.27 -9.35 -1.05
CA GLU A 58 9.73 -10.55 -1.75
C GLU A 58 9.21 -10.62 -3.19
N ASP A 59 9.99 -11.24 -4.08
CA ASP A 59 9.52 -11.66 -5.40
C ASP A 59 8.67 -12.93 -5.27
N VAL A 60 7.37 -12.82 -5.55
CA VAL A 60 6.44 -13.95 -5.52
C VAL A 60 6.26 -14.52 -6.92
N SER A 61 6.47 -15.83 -7.09
CA SER A 61 6.23 -16.49 -8.37
C SER A 61 4.75 -16.45 -8.76
N PRO A 62 4.39 -16.50 -10.06
CA PRO A 62 3.00 -16.51 -10.48
C PRO A 62 2.18 -17.64 -9.85
N GLU A 63 2.76 -18.84 -9.72
CA GLU A 63 2.11 -20.00 -9.11
C GLU A 63 1.80 -19.78 -7.62
N GLU A 64 2.75 -19.21 -6.88
CA GLU A 64 2.54 -18.90 -5.47
C GLU A 64 1.56 -17.73 -5.30
N MET A 65 1.59 -16.74 -6.19
CA MET A 65 0.62 -15.65 -6.19
C MET A 65 -0.80 -16.17 -6.40
N GLN A 66 -1.01 -17.10 -7.34
CA GLN A 66 -2.30 -17.77 -7.56
C GLN A 66 -2.76 -18.54 -6.32
N ARG A 67 -1.84 -19.24 -5.64
CA ARG A 67 -2.13 -19.94 -4.39
C ARG A 67 -2.57 -18.96 -3.29
N ARG A 68 -1.84 -17.85 -3.10
CA ARG A 68 -2.14 -16.80 -2.10
C ARG A 68 -3.47 -16.10 -2.40
N ILE A 69 -3.74 -15.77 -3.67
CA ILE A 69 -5.04 -15.20 -4.10
C ILE A 69 -6.18 -16.16 -3.80
N LYS A 70 -6.05 -17.44 -4.17
CA LYS A 70 -7.08 -18.46 -3.90
C LYS A 70 -7.32 -18.61 -2.40
N ALA A 71 -6.28 -18.61 -1.58
CA ALA A 71 -6.43 -18.65 -0.12
C ALA A 71 -7.10 -17.39 0.45
N LYS A 72 -6.83 -16.20 -0.12
CA LYS A 72 -7.37 -14.92 0.37
C LYS A 72 -8.80 -14.63 -0.11
N TYR A 73 -9.17 -15.05 -1.32
CA TYR A 73 -10.41 -14.66 -1.99
C TYR A 73 -11.21 -15.80 -2.64
N GLY A 74 -10.64 -17.01 -2.73
CA GLY A 74 -11.30 -18.17 -3.33
C GLY A 74 -12.20 -18.88 -2.32
N ALA A 75 -13.48 -18.50 -2.29
CA ALA A 75 -14.57 -19.33 -1.79
C ALA A 75 -15.08 -20.24 -2.91
#